data_AF-A0A015M7N1-F1
#
_entry.id   AF-A0A015M7N1-F1
#
_cell.length_a   1.000
_cell.length_b   1.000
_cell.length_c   1.000
_cell.angle_alpha   90.00
_cell.angle_beta   90.00
_cell.angle_gamma   90.00
#
_symmetry.space_group_name_H-M   'P 1'
#
loop_
_entity.id
_entity.type
_entity.pdbx_description
1 polymer ?
#
loop_
_entity_poly.entity_id
_entity_poly.type
_entity_poly.pdbx_seq_one_letter_code
_entity_poly.pdbx_strand_id
1 'polypeptide(L)'
;MSKQEHDKLLLTLHNFKIELFLSYVDMKFEAALINSSISWYKLASYTIEEKNGILSKVHLHLGDFITIYEEDYESYAIIKGIFQYKGNNDKYYAFVVVDWFEDTMVEHSVLKCPLYHLQTTGDKWRRIFPITVIDNIQKVHFIHNCNSERCQLPNHDTTNRIWIKNNFYFTAI
;
A
#
# COMPACT_ATOMS: atom_id res chain seq x y z
N MET A 1 -3.61 1.62 15.27
CA MET A 1 -2.29 2.27 15.12
C MET A 1 -2.05 3.06 16.39
N SER A 2 -0.83 3.18 16.90
CA SER A 2 -0.57 4.10 18.01
C SER A 2 -0.73 5.55 17.54
N LYS A 3 -1.02 6.48 18.45
CA LYS A 3 -1.16 7.90 18.12
C LYS A 3 0.12 8.46 17.47
N GLN A 4 1.28 8.03 17.94
CA GLN A 4 2.58 8.49 17.41
C GLN A 4 2.83 8.00 15.97
N GLU A 5 2.51 6.74 15.67
CA GLU A 5 2.61 6.20 14.30
C GLU A 5 1.65 6.91 13.34
N HIS A 6 0.43 7.19 13.82
CA HIS A 6 -0.57 7.95 13.09
C HIS A 6 -0.09 9.37 12.77
N ASP A 7 0.39 10.10 13.77
CA ASP A 7 0.83 11.48 13.61
C ASP A 7 2.05 11.54 12.67
N LYS A 8 2.96 10.57 12.76
CA LYS A 8 4.08 10.43 11.83
C LYS A 8 3.61 10.16 10.40
N LEU A 9 2.62 9.30 10.19
CA LEU A 9 2.05 9.04 8.86
C LEU A 9 1.46 10.31 8.25
N LEU A 10 0.65 11.04 9.03
CA LEU A 10 0.03 12.29 8.57
C LEU A 10 1.07 13.35 8.18
N LEU A 11 2.20 13.43 8.89
CA LEU A 11 3.28 14.34 8.51
C LEU A 11 3.88 14.04 7.13
N THR A 12 3.78 12.81 6.64
CA THR A 12 4.27 12.43 5.30
C THR A 12 3.26 12.67 4.18
N LEU A 13 1.99 12.94 4.52
CA LEU A 13 0.89 13.10 3.56
C LEU A 13 0.66 14.59 3.26
N HIS A 14 1.66 15.23 2.66
CA HIS A 14 1.66 16.67 2.37
C HIS A 14 0.46 17.15 1.52
N ASN A 15 -0.20 16.24 0.80
CA ASN A 15 -1.36 16.53 -0.06
C ASN A 15 -2.60 15.67 0.24
N PHE A 16 -2.79 15.24 1.50
CA PHE A 16 -3.87 14.31 1.89
C PHE A 16 -5.24 14.62 1.27
N LYS A 17 -5.70 15.88 1.32
CA LYS A 17 -7.00 16.26 0.76
C LYS A 17 -7.07 16.15 -0.76
N ILE A 18 -5.99 16.50 -1.47
CA ILE A 18 -5.92 16.42 -2.93
C ILE A 18 -5.92 14.96 -3.35
N GLU A 19 -5.09 14.14 -2.71
CA GLU A 19 -5.04 12.71 -3.02
C GLU A 19 -6.36 12.01 -2.72
N LEU A 20 -6.99 12.31 -1.58
CA LEU A 20 -8.31 11.79 -1.25
C LEU A 20 -9.37 12.20 -2.30
N PHE A 21 -9.34 13.46 -2.75
CA PHE A 21 -10.23 13.93 -3.82
C PHE A 21 -10.02 13.13 -5.10
N LEU A 22 -8.77 12.92 -5.52
CA LEU A 22 -8.45 12.11 -6.69
C LEU A 22 -8.91 10.65 -6.51
N SER A 23 -8.79 10.07 -5.32
CA SER A 23 -9.33 8.73 -5.03
C SER A 23 -10.85 8.65 -5.21
N TYR A 24 -11.59 9.71 -4.86
CA TYR A 24 -13.04 9.78 -5.12
C TYR A 24 -13.35 9.89 -6.62
N VAL A 25 -12.56 10.66 -7.37
CA VAL A 25 -12.67 10.73 -8.84
C VAL A 25 -12.43 9.36 -9.48
N ASP A 26 -11.44 8.58 -9.00
CA ASP A 26 -11.19 7.22 -9.47
C ASP A 26 -12.42 6.31 -9.26
N MET A 27 -13.18 6.53 -8.18
CA MET A 27 -14.44 5.83 -7.88
C MET A 27 -15.66 6.35 -8.67
N LYS A 28 -15.46 7.31 -9.58
CA LYS A 28 -16.52 8.03 -10.32
C LYS A 28 -17.49 8.81 -9.41
N PHE A 29 -16.98 9.29 -8.26
CA PHE A 29 -17.71 10.16 -7.37
C PHE A 29 -17.16 11.58 -7.45
N GLU A 30 -17.95 12.49 -8.04
CA GLU A 30 -17.67 13.93 -7.97
C GLU A 30 -18.18 14.47 -6.63
N ALA A 31 -17.35 14.41 -5.60
CA ALA A 31 -17.72 14.84 -4.25
C ALA A 31 -16.91 16.06 -3.81
N ALA A 32 -17.59 17.09 -3.31
CA ALA A 32 -16.96 18.12 -2.50
C ALA A 32 -16.57 17.51 -1.13
N LEU A 33 -15.32 17.56 -0.69
CA LEU A 33 -14.89 16.97 0.59
C LEU A 33 -15.26 17.87 1.78
N ILE A 34 -16.54 17.95 2.15
CA ILE A 34 -17.04 18.91 3.15
C ILE A 34 -16.94 18.35 4.58
N ASN A 35 -17.13 17.04 4.77
CA ASN A 35 -17.15 16.41 6.09
C ASN A 35 -15.82 15.73 6.45
N SER A 36 -15.12 16.19 7.47
CA SER A 36 -13.76 15.73 7.82
C SER A 36 -13.71 14.50 8.75
N SER A 37 -14.82 13.77 8.93
CA SER A 37 -14.81 12.60 9.81
C SER A 37 -14.00 11.44 9.21
N ILE A 38 -12.80 11.24 9.77
CA ILE A 38 -11.87 10.17 9.40
C ILE A 38 -11.72 9.23 10.59
N SER A 39 -11.74 7.92 10.34
CA SER A 39 -11.40 6.90 11.34
C SER A 39 -10.36 5.95 10.79
N TRP A 40 -9.29 5.69 11.56
CA TRP A 40 -8.15 4.88 11.14
C TRP A 40 -8.19 3.48 11.76
N TYR A 41 -7.72 2.50 11.00
CA TYR A 41 -7.78 1.08 11.35
C TYR A 41 -6.43 0.40 11.17
N LYS A 42 -6.25 -0.73 11.88
CA LYS A 42 -5.10 -1.63 11.65
C LYS A 42 -5.40 -2.72 10.63
N LEU A 43 -6.69 -3.06 10.47
CA LEU A 43 -7.18 -4.16 9.66
C LEU A 43 -8.42 -3.70 8.91
N ALA A 44 -8.59 -4.14 7.68
CA ALA A 44 -9.85 -4.13 6.95
C ALA A 44 -10.10 -5.51 6.34
N SER A 45 -11.37 -5.84 6.14
CA SER A 45 -11.76 -7.01 5.35
C SER A 45 -13.01 -6.71 4.54
N TYR A 46 -13.04 -7.19 3.31
CA TYR A 46 -14.18 -7.02 2.41
C TYR A 46 -14.31 -8.25 1.50
N THR A 47 -15.44 -8.35 0.81
CA THR A 47 -15.72 -9.45 -0.11
C THR A 47 -15.84 -8.89 -1.51
N ILE A 48 -15.23 -9.55 -2.48
CA ILE A 48 -15.34 -9.25 -3.91
C ILE A 48 -16.11 -10.38 -4.57
N GLU A 49 -17.04 -10.02 -5.45
CA GLU A 49 -17.68 -10.98 -6.35
C GLU A 49 -16.84 -11.09 -7.62
N GLU A 50 -16.26 -12.26 -7.83
CA GLU A 50 -15.47 -12.60 -9.01
C GLU A 50 -16.36 -12.75 -10.24
N LYS A 51 -15.75 -12.72 -11.44
CA LYS A 51 -16.49 -12.85 -12.72
C LYS A 51 -17.33 -14.14 -12.85
N ASN A 52 -16.96 -15.18 -12.09
CA ASN A 52 -17.66 -16.47 -12.05
C ASN A 52 -18.72 -16.56 -10.92
N GLY A 53 -19.01 -15.45 -10.23
CA GLY A 53 -19.95 -15.39 -9.10
C GLY A 53 -19.38 -15.92 -7.78
N ILE A 54 -18.10 -16.30 -7.72
CA ILE A 54 -17.44 -16.71 -6.48
C ILE A 54 -17.18 -15.48 -5.62
N LEU A 55 -17.48 -15.58 -4.33
CA LEU A 55 -17.18 -14.54 -3.35
C LEU A 55 -15.79 -14.78 -2.73
N SER A 56 -14.83 -13.94 -3.07
CA SER A 56 -13.48 -13.95 -2.53
C SER A 56 -13.36 -12.96 -1.38
N LYS A 57 -12.89 -13.42 -0.21
CA LYS A 57 -12.68 -12.54 0.96
C LYS A 57 -11.25 -12.00 0.97
N VAL A 58 -11.14 -10.68 1.09
CA VAL A 58 -9.88 -9.94 1.22
C VAL A 58 -9.67 -9.59 2.68
N HIS A 59 -8.44 -9.72 3.15
CA HIS A 59 -8.00 -9.20 4.44
C HIS A 59 -6.77 -8.34 4.22
N LEU A 60 -6.81 -7.11 4.74
CA LEU A 60 -5.71 -6.16 4.65
C LEU A 60 -5.27 -5.78 6.06
N HIS A 61 -3.97 -5.80 6.29
CA HIS A 61 -3.31 -5.32 7.48
C HIS A 61 -2.32 -4.19 7.16
N LEU A 62 -2.03 -3.36 8.15
CA LEU A 62 -0.90 -2.43 8.05
C LEU A 62 0.39 -3.21 7.85
N GLY A 63 1.20 -2.80 6.87
CA GLY A 63 2.43 -3.47 6.50
C GLY A 63 2.26 -4.58 5.46
N ASP A 64 1.02 -4.91 5.05
CA ASP A 64 0.80 -5.87 3.98
C ASP A 64 1.34 -5.32 2.65
N PHE A 65 1.93 -6.22 1.87
CA PHE A 65 2.32 -5.97 0.49
C PHE A 65 1.13 -6.25 -0.42
N ILE A 66 0.86 -5.32 -1.33
CA ILE A 66 -0.28 -5.35 -2.22
C ILE A 66 0.14 -5.11 -3.66
N THR A 67 -0.69 -5.57 -4.57
CA THR A 67 -0.61 -5.25 -6.00
C THR A 67 -1.77 -4.32 -6.34
N ILE A 68 -1.46 -3.26 -7.08
CA ILE A 68 -2.43 -2.34 -7.66
C ILE A 68 -2.19 -2.37 -9.16
N TYR A 69 -3.24 -2.65 -9.94
CA TYR A 69 -3.16 -2.59 -11.40
C TYR A 69 -3.30 -1.15 -11.87
N GLU A 70 -2.25 -0.63 -12.51
CA GLU A 70 -2.29 0.62 -13.26
C GLU A 70 -2.25 0.29 -14.74
N GLU A 71 -3.37 0.53 -15.43
CA GLU A 71 -3.57 0.16 -16.85
C GLU A 71 -3.27 -1.33 -17.11
N ASP A 72 -2.10 -1.62 -17.68
CA ASP A 72 -1.65 -2.95 -18.08
C ASP A 72 -0.45 -3.47 -17.26
N TYR A 73 -0.02 -2.75 -16.20
CA TYR A 73 1.14 -3.09 -15.40
C TYR A 73 0.79 -3.37 -13.93
N GLU A 74 1.48 -4.35 -13.35
CA GLU A 74 1.42 -4.64 -11.93
C GLU A 74 2.35 -3.69 -11.17
N SER A 75 1.76 -2.80 -10.38
CA SER A 75 2.49 -1.94 -9.45
C SER A 75 2.40 -2.49 -8.04
N TYR A 76 3.51 -2.44 -7.30
CA TYR A 76 3.61 -3.02 -5.97
C TYR A 76 3.70 -1.94 -4.89
N ALA A 77 3.00 -2.14 -3.78
CA ALA A 77 3.02 -1.18 -2.68
C ALA A 77 2.95 -1.87 -1.31
N ILE A 78 3.29 -1.12 -0.26
CA ILE A 78 3.08 -1.53 1.14
C ILE A 78 2.03 -0.63 1.79
N ILE A 79 1.09 -1.22 2.52
CA ILE A 79 0.06 -0.48 3.25
C ILE A 79 0.69 0.24 4.45
N LYS A 80 0.59 1.56 4.46
CA LYS A 80 0.98 2.43 5.58
C LYS A 80 -0.18 2.90 6.43
N GLY A 81 -1.38 2.92 5.87
CA GLY A 81 -2.58 3.37 6.56
C GLY A 81 -3.84 2.75 5.97
N ILE A 82 -4.85 2.56 6.82
CA ILE A 82 -6.20 2.15 6.42
C ILE A 82 -7.15 3.09 7.14
N PHE A 83 -8.06 3.71 6.42
CA PHE A 83 -9.03 4.62 7.01
C PHE A 83 -10.38 4.58 6.30
N GLN A 84 -11.41 4.98 7.02
CA GLN A 84 -12.70 5.34 6.43
C GLN A 84 -12.86 6.86 6.41
N TYR A 85 -13.57 7.35 5.42
CA TYR A 85 -13.99 8.75 5.30
C TYR A 85 -15.49 8.83 5.07
N LYS A 86 -16.18 9.74 5.77
CA LYS A 86 -17.61 9.99 5.55
C LYS A 86 -17.80 10.98 4.39
N GLY A 87 -18.31 10.48 3.27
CA GLY A 87 -18.67 11.31 2.13
C GLY A 87 -19.90 12.19 2.38
N ASN A 88 -20.17 13.12 1.48
CA ASN A 88 -21.31 14.04 1.60
C ASN A 88 -22.68 13.36 1.49
N ASN A 89 -22.74 12.18 0.89
CA ASN A 89 -23.96 11.38 0.82
C ASN A 89 -24.23 10.57 2.11
N ASP A 90 -23.59 10.96 3.21
CA ASP A 90 -23.60 10.31 4.50
C ASP A 90 -23.09 8.86 4.53
N LYS A 91 -22.50 8.37 3.43
CA LYS A 91 -21.90 7.04 3.34
C LYS A 91 -20.43 7.06 3.73
N TYR A 92 -19.97 5.97 4.32
CA TYR A 92 -18.57 5.73 4.60
C TYR A 92 -17.90 5.00 3.44
N TYR A 93 -16.70 5.44 3.10
CA TYR A 93 -15.85 4.84 2.07
C TYR A 93 -14.50 4.49 2.68
N ALA A 94 -13.92 3.38 2.26
CA ALA A 94 -12.67 2.86 2.79
C ALA A 94 -11.52 3.12 1.81
N PHE A 95 -10.40 3.58 2.37
CA PHE A 95 -9.20 3.96 1.65
C PHE A 95 -7.97 3.37 2.31
N VAL A 96 -6.92 3.22 1.50
CA VAL A 96 -5.58 2.87 1.95
C VAL A 96 -4.61 4.01 1.68
N VAL A 97 -3.61 4.13 2.52
CA VAL A 97 -2.39 4.91 2.27
C VAL A 97 -1.27 3.93 2.00
N VAL A 98 -0.52 4.14 0.92
CA VAL A 98 0.55 3.25 0.49
C VAL A 98 1.90 3.97 0.36
N ASP A 99 2.98 3.19 0.41
CA ASP A 99 4.28 3.56 -0.18
C ASP A 99 4.57 2.60 -1.33
N TRP A 100 4.96 3.13 -2.47
CA TRP A 100 5.24 2.33 -3.67
C TRP A 100 6.62 1.69 -3.67
N PHE A 101 6.74 0.58 -4.38
CA PHE A 101 8.01 -0.03 -4.76
C PHE A 101 8.34 0.34 -6.20
N GLU A 102 9.48 1.01 -6.39
CA GLU A 102 10.07 1.32 -7.70
C GLU A 102 11.01 0.20 -8.12
N ASP A 103 10.83 -0.34 -9.32
CA ASP A 103 11.75 -1.35 -9.87
C ASP A 103 13.11 -0.70 -10.17
N THR A 104 14.18 -1.26 -9.62
CA THR A 104 15.54 -0.74 -9.83
C THR A 104 16.16 -1.24 -11.14
N MET A 105 15.52 -2.19 -11.84
CA MET A 105 16.06 -2.92 -12.99
C MET A 105 17.34 -3.71 -12.67
N VAL A 106 17.60 -3.94 -11.38
CA VAL A 106 18.76 -4.69 -10.88
C VAL A 106 18.30 -5.95 -10.17
N GLU A 107 19.00 -7.05 -10.39
CA GLU A 107 18.77 -8.30 -9.66
C GLU A 107 19.74 -8.45 -8.49
N HIS A 108 19.24 -9.08 -7.42
CA HIS A 108 20.07 -9.53 -6.32
C HIS A 108 21.12 -10.53 -6.85
N SER A 109 22.40 -10.27 -6.59
CA SER A 109 23.53 -11.02 -7.16
C SER A 109 23.45 -12.54 -6.97
N VAL A 110 23.04 -12.97 -5.76
CA VAL A 110 22.89 -14.39 -5.37
C VAL A 110 21.49 -14.94 -5.73
N LEU A 111 20.43 -14.36 -5.17
CA LEU A 111 19.06 -14.86 -5.32
C LEU A 111 18.46 -14.70 -6.72
N LYS A 112 19.05 -13.88 -7.59
CA LYS A 112 18.51 -13.52 -8.92
C LYS A 112 17.07 -12.99 -8.88
N CYS A 113 16.68 -12.43 -7.73
CA CYS A 113 15.39 -11.80 -7.52
C CYS A 113 15.50 -10.30 -7.82
N PRO A 114 14.46 -9.67 -8.41
CA PRO A 114 14.47 -8.23 -8.65
C PRO A 114 14.57 -7.42 -7.35
N LEU A 115 15.33 -6.33 -7.42
CA LEU A 115 15.45 -5.35 -6.36
C LEU A 115 14.51 -4.18 -6.62
N TYR A 116 13.83 -3.75 -5.57
CA TYR A 116 12.94 -2.61 -5.58
C TYR A 116 13.38 -1.57 -4.55
N HIS A 117 13.11 -0.31 -4.84
CA HIS A 117 13.32 0.80 -3.92
C HIS A 117 11.98 1.27 -3.37
N LEU A 118 11.85 1.35 -2.04
CA LEU A 118 10.63 1.83 -1.41
C LEU A 118 10.59 3.37 -1.43
N GLN A 119 9.56 3.93 -2.06
CA GLN A 119 9.29 5.36 -2.23
C GLN A 119 9.54 6.19 -0.96
N THR A 120 10.18 7.35 -1.09
CA THR A 120 10.45 8.30 -0.01
C THR A 120 9.37 9.38 0.19
N THR A 121 9.39 10.01 1.36
CA THR A 121 8.50 11.15 1.64
C THR A 121 8.82 12.30 0.68
N GLY A 122 7.83 12.78 -0.06
CA GLY A 122 8.00 13.87 -1.04
C GLY A 122 8.03 13.41 -2.50
N ASP A 123 8.02 12.10 -2.75
CA ASP A 123 7.85 11.57 -4.11
C ASP A 123 6.47 11.92 -4.68
N LYS A 124 6.40 12.08 -6.01
CA LYS A 124 5.24 12.64 -6.72
C LYS A 124 4.08 11.66 -6.91
N TRP A 125 4.24 10.39 -6.53
CA TRP A 125 3.22 9.37 -6.76
C TRP A 125 2.09 9.48 -5.75
N ARG A 126 0.85 9.29 -6.23
CA ARG A 126 -0.34 9.22 -5.38
C ARG A 126 -0.17 8.09 -4.38
N ARG A 127 -0.59 8.28 -3.14
CA ARG A 127 -0.47 7.33 -2.03
C ARG A 127 -1.82 6.94 -1.47
N ILE A 128 -2.87 7.71 -1.71
CA ILE A 128 -4.23 7.41 -1.26
C ILE A 128 -5.02 6.75 -2.39
N PHE A 129 -5.59 5.58 -2.10
CA PHE A 129 -6.42 4.83 -3.04
C PHE A 129 -7.65 4.26 -2.35
N PRO A 130 -8.77 4.10 -3.06
CA PRO A 130 -9.90 3.35 -2.52
C PRO A 130 -9.51 1.88 -2.38
N ILE A 131 -10.03 1.19 -1.37
CA ILE A 131 -9.67 -0.22 -1.10
C ILE A 131 -9.97 -1.16 -2.30
N THR A 132 -10.86 -0.72 -3.20
CA THR A 132 -11.31 -1.46 -4.37
C THR A 132 -10.26 -1.61 -5.48
N VAL A 133 -9.17 -0.83 -5.50
CA VAL A 133 -8.11 -1.00 -6.52
C VAL A 133 -7.12 -2.10 -6.19
N ILE A 134 -7.19 -2.65 -4.97
CA ILE A 134 -6.28 -3.69 -4.51
C ILE A 134 -6.72 -5.02 -5.12
N ASP A 135 -5.82 -5.66 -5.87
CA ASP A 135 -6.07 -7.00 -6.40
C ASP A 135 -6.16 -8.03 -5.26
N ASN A 136 -7.06 -8.99 -5.40
CA ASN A 136 -7.53 -9.84 -4.29
C ASN A 136 -6.66 -11.05 -4.00
N ILE A 137 -5.39 -10.98 -4.35
CA ILE A 137 -4.47 -12.09 -4.16
C ILE A 137 -3.16 -11.44 -3.76
N GLN A 138 -2.81 -11.54 -2.48
CA GLN A 138 -1.49 -11.17 -1.98
C GLN A 138 -0.44 -12.11 -2.61
N LYS A 139 -0.13 -11.89 -3.90
CA LYS A 139 0.82 -12.66 -4.72
C LYS A 139 2.26 -12.18 -4.54
N VAL A 140 2.49 -11.24 -3.65
CA VAL A 140 3.77 -10.53 -3.61
C VAL A 140 4.33 -10.55 -2.21
N HIS A 141 5.58 -10.96 -2.12
CA HIS A 141 6.32 -11.02 -0.88
C HIS A 141 7.61 -10.22 -1.04
N PHE A 142 7.76 -9.16 -0.25
CA PHE A 142 8.98 -8.36 -0.21
C PHE A 142 9.76 -8.64 1.06
N ILE A 143 11.07 -8.72 0.92
CA ILE A 143 12.01 -8.87 2.04
C ILE A 143 12.94 -7.66 2.04
N HIS A 144 13.11 -7.02 3.19
CA HIS A 144 14.01 -5.89 3.28
C HIS A 144 15.45 -6.34 3.01
N ASN A 145 16.14 -5.69 2.07
CA ASN A 145 17.51 -6.02 1.68
C ASN A 145 18.52 -5.43 2.67
N CYS A 146 18.50 -5.90 3.92
CA CYS A 146 19.34 -5.40 4.99
C CYS A 146 20.80 -5.89 4.83
N ASN A 147 21.52 -5.37 3.84
CA ASN A 147 22.89 -5.77 3.49
C ASN A 147 23.98 -4.81 3.98
N SER A 148 23.61 -3.77 4.74
CA SER A 148 24.57 -2.83 5.31
C SER A 148 25.21 -3.40 6.57
N GLU A 149 26.43 -2.97 6.89
CA GLU A 149 27.11 -3.34 8.15
C GLU A 149 26.32 -2.91 9.40
N ARG A 150 25.35 -1.99 9.24
CA ARG A 150 24.43 -1.53 10.29
C ARG A 150 23.28 -2.51 10.57
N CYS A 151 23.07 -3.50 9.70
CA CYS A 151 22.10 -4.59 9.86
C CYS A 151 22.68 -5.79 10.62
N GLN A 152 23.25 -5.57 11.80
CA GLN A 152 23.71 -6.64 12.68
C GLN A 152 22.81 -6.71 13.91
N LEU A 153 22.26 -7.90 14.21
CA LEU A 153 21.37 -8.11 15.35
C LEU A 153 21.96 -7.48 16.63
N PRO A 154 21.19 -6.67 17.38
CA PRO A 154 19.74 -6.41 17.24
C PRO A 154 19.39 -5.24 16.28
N ASN A 155 20.38 -4.64 15.63
CA ASN A 155 20.21 -3.45 14.81
C ASN A 155 19.71 -3.79 13.41
N HIS A 156 18.83 -2.93 12.91
CA HIS A 156 18.28 -3.01 11.57
C HIS A 156 18.37 -1.63 10.93
N ASP A 157 19.03 -1.54 9.78
CA ASP A 157 19.19 -0.28 9.07
C ASP A 157 17.89 0.12 8.38
N THR A 158 17.09 0.95 9.03
CA THR A 158 15.85 1.47 8.44
C THR A 158 16.08 2.61 7.45
N THR A 159 17.33 3.03 7.21
CA THR A 159 17.67 4.05 6.21
C THR A 159 17.89 3.45 4.84
N ASN A 160 18.29 2.18 4.78
CA ASN A 160 18.23 1.41 3.56
C ASN A 160 16.77 1.18 3.18
N ARG A 161 16.44 1.44 1.92
CA ARG A 161 15.08 1.31 1.38
C ARG A 161 15.03 0.34 0.21
N ILE A 162 16.05 -0.50 0.06
CA ILE A 162 16.09 -1.55 -0.96
C ILE A 162 15.38 -2.79 -0.40
N TRP A 163 14.52 -3.38 -1.22
CA TRP A 163 13.74 -4.57 -0.92
C TRP A 163 13.91 -5.58 -2.06
N ILE A 164 13.84 -6.86 -1.72
CA ILE A 164 13.91 -7.98 -2.66
C ILE A 164 12.49 -8.46 -2.88
N LYS A 165 12.02 -8.49 -4.13
CA LYS A 165 10.78 -9.18 -4.48
C LYS A 165 11.07 -10.68 -4.51
N ASN A 166 10.59 -11.40 -3.49
CA ASN A 166 10.87 -12.82 -3.36
C ASN A 166 10.02 -13.63 -4.34
N ASN A 167 10.65 -14.09 -5.42
CA ASN A 167 10.01 -14.91 -6.45
C ASN A 167 9.87 -16.39 -6.05
N PHE A 168 10.54 -16.84 -4.99
CA PHE A 168 10.54 -18.25 -4.57
C PHE A 168 9.33 -18.64 -3.71
N TYR A 169 8.58 -17.67 -3.17
CA TYR A 169 7.52 -17.94 -2.19
C TYR A 169 6.27 -18.60 -2.79
N PHE A 170 6.19 -18.77 -4.12
CA PHE A 170 5.02 -19.34 -4.81
C PHE A 170 5.28 -20.69 -5.52
N THR A 171 6.47 -21.29 -5.36
CA THR A 171 6.69 -22.67 -5.82
C THR A 171 6.40 -23.66 -4.69
N ALA A 172 5.13 -23.72 -4.25
CA ALA A 172 4.65 -24.92 -3.58
C ALA A 172 4.49 -26.00 -4.67
N ILE A 173 5.46 -26.92 -4.74
CA ILE A 173 5.40 -28.14 -5.56
C ILE A 173 4.44 -29.13 -4.89
#